data_AF-A0A8S3WFT7-F1
#
_entry.id   AF-A0A8S3WFT7-F1
#
_cell.length_a   1.000
_cell.length_b   1.000
_cell.length_c   1.000
_cell.angle_alpha   90.00
_cell.angle_beta   90.00
_cell.angle_gamma   90.00
#
_symmetry.space_group_name_H-M   'P 1'
#
loop_
_entity.id
_entity.type
_entity.pdbx_description
1 polymer ?
#
loop_
_entity_poly.entity_id
_entity_poly.type
_entity_poly.pdbx_seq_one_letter_code
_entity_poly.pdbx_strand_id
1 'polypeptide(L)'
;MTEFEAAKFLWRRHPGYREKSDEWMTVLLFMNRSVGGYPTVLIPQFAAHASQDTLSLGLSILKYALQNNLFRMEVHSLLDISKPLHVDHIQLIKDLGSIPLNLPPQPENMIRQRLREGLPTIVKNREMLAIFNTKAEAEEETLKKDVLAIRPINPKLCKI
;
A
#
# COMPACT_ATOMS: atom_id res chain seq x y z
N MET A 1 21.88 -4.54 -9.12
CA MET A 1 20.84 -4.40 -10.15
C MET A 1 20.09 -3.12 -9.83
N THR A 2 20.72 -1.98 -10.15
CA THR A 2 20.31 -0.63 -9.70
C THR A 2 19.08 -0.19 -10.50
N GLU A 3 18.25 0.74 -10.01
CA GLU A 3 16.86 0.90 -10.47
C GLU A 3 16.67 1.03 -12.00
N PHE A 4 17.70 1.49 -12.71
CA PHE A 4 17.74 1.57 -14.17
C PHE A 4 17.60 0.23 -14.91
N GLU A 5 18.14 -0.87 -14.38
CA GLU A 5 17.99 -2.20 -14.99
C GLU A 5 16.57 -2.74 -14.80
N ALA A 6 15.96 -2.45 -13.63
CA ALA A 6 14.58 -2.77 -13.35
C ALA A 6 13.61 -1.97 -14.25
N ALA A 7 13.89 -0.67 -14.44
CA ALA A 7 13.18 0.19 -15.39
C ALA A 7 13.19 -0.41 -16.81
N LYS A 8 14.38 -0.76 -17.31
CA LYS A 8 14.54 -1.37 -18.65
C LYS A 8 13.82 -2.72 -18.76
N PHE A 9 13.84 -3.54 -17.72
CA PHE A 9 13.11 -4.80 -17.70
C PHE A 9 11.59 -4.59 -17.77
N LEU A 10 11.04 -3.70 -16.95
CA LEU A 10 9.61 -3.38 -16.94
C LEU A 10 9.15 -2.83 -18.29
N TRP A 11 9.94 -1.93 -18.87
CA TRP A 11 9.68 -1.34 -20.18
C TRP A 11 9.64 -2.38 -21.31
N ARG A 12 10.54 -3.37 -21.28
CA ARG A 12 10.53 -4.47 -22.26
C ARG A 12 9.31 -5.38 -22.11
N ARG A 13 8.89 -5.65 -20.87
CA ARG A 13 7.84 -6.63 -20.55
C ARG A 13 6.42 -6.08 -20.66
N HIS A 14 6.23 -4.77 -20.45
CA HIS A 14 4.92 -4.12 -20.47
C HIS A 14 4.84 -3.08 -21.59
N PRO A 15 4.17 -3.40 -22.72
CA PRO A 15 4.09 -2.50 -23.88
C PRO A 15 3.50 -1.12 -23.57
N GLY A 16 2.58 -1.03 -22.60
CA GLY A 16 1.96 0.24 -22.18
C GLY A 16 2.92 1.24 -21.53
N TYR A 17 4.14 0.82 -21.15
CA TYR A 17 5.18 1.72 -20.66
C TYR A 17 6.09 2.23 -21.78
N ARG A 18 5.86 1.83 -23.04
CA ARG A 18 6.72 2.25 -24.15
C ARG A 18 6.61 3.71 -24.55
N GLU A 19 5.49 4.32 -24.19
CA GLU A 19 5.20 5.72 -24.45
C GLU A 19 5.64 6.63 -23.30
N LYS A 20 6.22 6.07 -22.23
CA LYS A 20 6.64 6.82 -21.04
C LYS A 20 8.13 7.15 -21.11
N SER A 21 8.49 8.31 -20.54
CA SER A 21 9.86 8.79 -20.44
C SER A 21 10.67 7.96 -19.43
N ASP A 22 12.00 8.00 -19.55
CA ASP A 22 12.91 7.37 -18.58
C ASP A 22 12.71 7.98 -17.19
N GLU A 23 12.53 9.30 -17.14
CA GLU A 23 12.26 10.07 -15.93
C GLU A 23 10.97 9.60 -15.24
N TRP A 24 9.91 9.33 -16.02
CA TRP A 24 8.66 8.80 -15.49
C TRP A 24 8.86 7.45 -14.81
N MET A 25 9.62 6.55 -15.45
CA MET A 25 9.93 5.24 -14.88
C MET A 25 10.82 5.35 -13.64
N THR A 26 11.80 6.26 -13.64
CA THR A 26 12.65 6.53 -12.47
C THR A 26 11.82 7.04 -11.30
N VAL A 27 10.91 7.99 -11.51
CA VAL A 27 10.02 8.49 -10.45
C VAL A 27 9.13 7.36 -9.92
N LEU A 28 8.56 6.54 -10.81
CA LEU A 28 7.74 5.41 -10.41
C LEU A 28 8.50 4.39 -9.54
N LEU A 29 9.80 4.19 -9.79
CA LEU A 29 10.65 3.30 -9.00
C LEU A 29 11.12 3.91 -7.68
N PHE A 30 11.25 5.24 -7.62
CA PHE A 30 11.51 5.98 -6.38
C PHE A 30 10.30 6.01 -5.44
N MET A 31 9.10 5.84 -5.99
CA MET A 31 7.87 5.69 -5.21
C MET A 31 7.78 4.25 -4.70
N ASN A 32 7.83 4.07 -3.39
CA ASN A 32 7.49 2.77 -2.79
C ASN A 32 5.97 2.59 -2.71
N ARG A 33 5.58 1.39 -2.31
CA ARG A 33 4.17 1.01 -2.11
C ARG A 33 3.42 1.93 -1.14
N SER A 34 4.08 2.50 -0.13
CA SER A 34 3.44 3.40 0.85
C SER A 34 2.91 4.68 0.22
N VAL A 35 3.48 5.11 -0.92
CA VAL A 35 3.05 6.30 -1.66
C VAL A 35 2.44 5.97 -3.04
N GLY A 36 2.14 4.69 -3.27
CA GLY A 36 1.44 4.24 -4.48
C GLY A 36 2.32 3.80 -5.65
N GLY A 37 3.62 3.66 -5.45
CA GLY A 37 4.52 3.07 -6.45
C GLY A 37 4.71 1.56 -6.29
N TYR A 38 5.80 1.07 -6.85
CA TYR A 38 6.14 -0.36 -6.81
C TYR A 38 6.71 -0.79 -5.45
N PRO A 39 6.71 -2.11 -5.13
CA PRO A 39 7.36 -2.62 -3.93
C PRO A 39 8.89 -2.63 -4.11
N THR A 40 9.50 -1.45 -4.19
CA THR A 40 10.95 -1.23 -4.28
C THR A 40 11.54 -0.96 -2.90
N VAL A 41 12.81 -1.33 -2.72
CA VAL A 41 13.61 -0.91 -1.56
C VAL A 41 14.06 0.51 -1.83
N LEU A 42 13.74 1.43 -0.92
CA LEU A 42 14.10 2.83 -1.07
C LEU A 42 15.59 3.04 -0.82
N ILE A 43 16.22 3.94 -1.56
CA ILE A 43 17.66 4.27 -1.43
C ILE A 43 18.08 4.52 0.04
N PRO A 44 17.34 5.31 0.86
CA PRO A 44 17.70 5.54 2.26
C PRO A 44 17.76 4.26 3.12
N GLN A 45 17.04 3.21 2.74
CA GLN A 45 17.02 1.94 3.48
C GLN A 45 18.32 1.15 3.31
N PHE A 46 19.15 1.47 2.30
CA PHE A 46 20.51 0.91 2.21
C PHE A 46 21.48 1.58 3.18
N ALA A 47 21.21 2.82 3.61
CA ALA A 47 22.05 3.57 4.53
C ALA A 47 21.68 3.30 6.00
N ALA A 48 20.39 3.08 6.29
CA ALA A 48 19.91 2.77 7.63
C ALA A 48 19.02 1.51 7.60
N HIS A 49 19.48 0.46 8.27
CA HIS A 49 18.67 -0.73 8.49
C HIS A 49 17.52 -0.42 9.46
N ALA A 50 16.29 -0.75 9.05
CA ALA A 50 15.07 -0.67 9.86
C ALA A 50 14.56 0.74 10.22
N SER A 51 14.24 1.56 9.22
CA SER A 51 13.33 2.70 9.45
C SER A 51 11.94 2.19 9.79
N GLN A 52 11.44 2.57 10.98
CA GLN A 52 10.07 2.25 11.41
C GLN A 52 8.99 3.02 10.64
N ASP A 53 9.37 4.10 9.94
CA ASP A 53 8.47 4.96 9.19
C ASP A 53 8.86 5.00 7.70
N THR A 54 8.30 4.07 6.94
CA THR A 54 8.50 3.97 5.49
C THR A 54 7.71 5.03 4.72
N LEU A 55 6.65 5.58 5.30
CA LEU A 55 5.86 6.65 4.70
C LEU A 55 6.64 7.95 4.70
N SER A 56 7.22 8.36 5.83
CA SER A 56 8.05 9.57 5.91
C SER A 56 9.23 9.51 4.96
N LEU A 57 9.88 8.34 4.84
CA LEU A 57 10.93 8.13 3.84
C LEU A 57 10.41 8.30 2.40
N GLY A 58 9.30 7.64 2.05
CA GLY A 58 8.67 7.79 0.72
C GLY A 58 8.31 9.25 0.41
N LEU A 59 7.74 9.97 1.39
CA LEU A 59 7.38 11.39 1.26
C LEU A 59 8.62 12.28 1.11
N SER A 60 9.72 12.00 1.82
CA SER A 60 10.96 12.75 1.67
C SER A 60 11.57 12.62 0.27
N ILE A 61 11.51 11.43 -0.32
CA ILE A 61 11.98 11.17 -1.69
C ILE A 61 11.07 11.87 -2.71
N LEU A 62 9.74 11.80 -2.49
CA LEU A 62 8.78 12.55 -3.32
C LEU A 62 9.01 14.05 -3.25
N LYS A 63 9.27 14.60 -2.06
CA LYS A 63 9.62 16.01 -1.87
C LYS A 63 10.89 16.37 -2.65
N TYR A 64 11.91 15.52 -2.58
CA TYR A 64 13.13 15.70 -3.38
C TYR A 64 12.84 15.69 -4.89
N ALA A 65 12.03 14.74 -5.37
CA ALA A 65 11.63 14.65 -6.77
C ALA A 65 10.81 15.87 -7.23
N LEU A 66 9.93 16.40 -6.38
CA LEU A 66 9.15 17.62 -6.67
C LEU A 66 10.00 18.89 -6.72
N GLN A 67 11.09 18.94 -5.95
CA GLN A 67 12.05 20.05 -5.96
C GLN A 67 12.99 20.02 -7.17
N ASN A 68 13.10 18.87 -7.84
CA ASN A 68 13.91 18.73 -9.04
C ASN A 68 13.07 18.97 -10.31
N ASN A 69 13.46 19.95 -11.11
CA ASN A 69 12.75 20.32 -12.35
C ASN A 69 12.61 19.16 -13.34
N LEU A 70 13.55 18.20 -13.35
CA LEU A 70 13.50 17.02 -14.22
C LEU A 70 12.34 16.08 -13.87
N PHE A 71 12.04 15.90 -12.58
CA PHE A 71 11.10 14.88 -12.11
C PHE A 71 9.73 15.45 -11.75
N ARG A 72 9.64 16.76 -11.54
CA ARG A 72 8.42 17.43 -11.04
C ARG A 72 7.17 17.11 -11.87
N MET A 73 7.26 17.18 -13.20
CA MET A 73 6.12 16.90 -14.07
C MET A 73 5.66 15.45 -13.95
N GLU A 74 6.61 14.52 -13.85
CA GLU A 74 6.29 13.09 -13.78
C GLU A 74 5.69 12.71 -12.43
N VAL A 75 6.15 13.33 -11.33
CA VAL A 75 5.52 13.17 -10.01
C VAL A 75 4.06 13.63 -10.06
N HIS A 76 3.77 14.78 -10.68
CA HIS A 76 2.39 15.25 -10.84
C HIS A 76 1.54 14.32 -11.71
N SER A 77 2.14 13.68 -12.72
CA SER A 77 1.44 12.72 -13.59
C SER A 77 1.06 11.43 -12.85
N LEU A 78 1.88 11.01 -11.89
CA LEU A 78 1.73 9.77 -11.12
C LEU A 78 0.83 9.94 -9.89
N LEU A 79 0.93 11.09 -9.23
CA LEU A 79 0.12 11.43 -8.07
C LEU A 79 -1.18 12.10 -8.52
N ASP A 80 -2.20 11.29 -8.83
CA ASP A 80 -3.55 11.80 -9.06
C ASP A 80 -4.26 12.09 -7.72
N ILE A 81 -3.86 13.19 -7.07
CA ILE A 81 -4.45 13.68 -5.81
C ILE A 81 -5.82 14.34 -6.06
N SER A 82 -6.20 14.55 -7.33
CA SER A 82 -7.42 15.28 -7.69
C SER A 82 -8.70 14.47 -7.50
N LYS A 83 -8.59 13.15 -7.46
CA LYS A 83 -9.75 12.26 -7.28
C LYS A 83 -10.10 12.10 -5.81
N PRO A 84 -11.40 12.04 -5.46
CA PRO A 84 -11.80 11.67 -4.11
C PRO A 84 -11.24 10.29 -3.79
N LEU A 85 -10.49 10.23 -2.70
CA LEU A 85 -9.87 9.00 -2.21
C LEU A 85 -10.88 8.30 -1.30
N HIS A 86 -11.08 7.00 -1.51
CA HIS A 86 -11.87 6.21 -0.57
C HIS A 86 -11.06 6.09 0.73
N VAL A 87 -11.61 6.61 1.82
CA VAL A 87 -10.96 6.58 3.13
C VAL A 87 -11.45 5.36 3.90
N ASP A 88 -10.66 4.28 3.88
CA ASP A 88 -10.86 3.15 4.77
C ASP A 88 -10.12 3.41 6.10
N HIS A 89 -10.84 3.89 7.10
CA HIS A 89 -10.27 4.14 8.43
C HIS A 89 -9.78 2.86 9.13
N ILE A 90 -10.26 1.68 8.72
CA ILE A 90 -9.79 0.39 9.26
C ILE A 90 -8.40 0.08 8.72
N GLN A 91 -8.10 0.49 7.49
CA GLN A 91 -6.77 0.34 6.92
C GLN A 91 -5.72 1.10 7.75
N LEU A 92 -6.06 2.28 8.27
CA LEU A 92 -5.19 3.06 9.14
C LEU A 92 -4.90 2.37 10.48
N ILE A 93 -5.87 1.61 11.01
CA ILE A 93 -5.70 0.82 12.23
C ILE A 93 -4.73 -0.35 11.99
N LYS A 94 -4.88 -1.03 10.85
CA LYS A 94 -4.04 -2.17 10.47
C LYS A 94 -2.61 -1.74 10.15
N ASP A 95 -2.47 -0.62 9.43
CA ASP A 95 -1.20 -0.03 9.02
C ASP A 95 -1.21 1.49 9.25
N LEU A 96 -0.46 1.90 10.26
CA LEU A 96 -0.33 3.30 10.69
C LEU A 96 0.35 4.20 9.64
N GLY A 97 1.13 3.60 8.73
CA GLY A 97 1.79 4.29 7.64
C GLY A 97 0.97 4.31 6.36
N SER A 98 -0.27 3.80 6.38
CA SER A 98 -1.12 3.79 5.21
C SER A 98 -1.74 5.17 4.96
N ILE A 99 -1.73 5.56 3.68
CA ILE A 99 -2.48 6.70 3.18
C ILE A 99 -3.57 6.19 2.23
N PRO A 100 -4.74 6.84 2.18
CA PRO A 100 -5.79 6.42 1.26
C PRO A 100 -5.30 6.68 -0.17
N LEU A 101 -5.11 5.62 -0.95
CA LEU A 101 -4.68 5.69 -2.33
C LEU A 101 -5.61 4.83 -3.17
N ASN A 102 -5.98 5.34 -4.35
CA ASN A 102 -6.77 4.58 -5.33
C ASN A 102 -5.87 3.58 -6.08
N LEU A 103 -5.34 2.59 -5.36
CA LEU A 103 -4.53 1.51 -5.90
C LEU A 103 -5.37 0.24 -6.09
N PRO A 104 -5.06 -0.58 -7.11
CA PRO A 104 -5.67 -1.89 -7.21
C PRO A 104 -5.31 -2.76 -6.00
N PRO A 105 -6.21 -3.66 -5.56
CA PRO A 105 -5.91 -4.59 -4.49
C PRO A 105 -4.71 -5.46 -4.85
N GLN A 106 -3.87 -5.73 -3.86
CA GLN A 106 -2.69 -6.56 -4.06
C GLN A 106 -3.10 -8.01 -4.39
N PRO A 107 -2.39 -8.70 -5.30
CA PRO A 107 -2.68 -10.09 -5.62
C PRO A 107 -2.70 -10.99 -4.38
N GLU A 108 -1.83 -10.75 -3.41
CA GLU A 108 -1.78 -11.49 -2.15
C GLU A 108 -3.06 -11.30 -1.33
N ASN A 109 -3.63 -10.09 -1.31
CA ASN A 109 -4.89 -9.81 -0.62
C ASN A 109 -6.05 -10.51 -1.33
N MET A 110 -6.08 -10.52 -2.67
CA MET A 110 -7.09 -11.23 -3.44
C MET A 110 -7.04 -12.74 -3.19
N ILE A 111 -5.84 -13.33 -3.14
CA ILE A 111 -5.66 -14.75 -2.83
C ILE A 111 -6.14 -15.04 -1.40
N ARG A 112 -5.74 -14.23 -0.41
CA ARG A 112 -6.20 -14.39 0.98
C ARG A 112 -7.72 -14.29 1.10
N GLN A 113 -8.35 -13.37 0.38
CA GLN A 113 -9.80 -13.23 0.37
C GLN A 113 -10.47 -14.49 -0.19
N ARG A 114 -10.03 -14.98 -1.34
CA ARG A 114 -10.58 -16.23 -1.93
C ARG A 114 -10.37 -17.45 -1.02
N LEU A 115 -9.23 -17.50 -0.32
CA LEU A 115 -8.98 -18.55 0.67
C LEU A 115 -9.94 -18.45 1.84
N ARG A 116 -10.20 -17.24 2.36
CA ARG A 116 -11.17 -17.02 3.45
C ARG A 116 -12.59 -17.44 3.05
N GLU A 117 -13.00 -17.15 1.82
CA GLU A 117 -14.32 -17.54 1.30
C GLU A 117 -14.43 -19.06 1.05
N GLY A 118 -13.36 -19.68 0.56
CA GLY A 118 -13.37 -21.10 0.17
C GLY A 118 -13.07 -22.09 1.31
N LEU A 119 -12.15 -21.76 2.23
CA LEU A 119 -11.71 -22.64 3.30
C LEU A 119 -12.84 -23.20 4.18
N PRO A 120 -13.85 -22.41 4.60
CA PRO A 120 -14.94 -22.92 5.43
C PRO A 120 -15.68 -24.12 4.81
N THR A 121 -15.73 -24.18 3.48
CA THR A 121 -16.43 -25.26 2.75
C THR A 121 -15.66 -26.58 2.72
N ILE A 122 -14.34 -26.53 2.94
CA ILE A 122 -13.43 -27.68 2.80
C ILE A 122 -12.99 -28.21 4.18
N VAL A 123 -12.95 -27.34 5.19
CA VAL A 123 -12.46 -27.67 6.53
C VAL A 123 -13.44 -28.63 7.24
N LYS A 124 -12.95 -29.83 7.55
CA LYS A 124 -13.71 -30.84 8.32
C LYS A 124 -13.47 -30.76 9.83
N ASN A 125 -12.42 -30.04 10.25
CA ASN A 125 -12.10 -29.88 11.67
C ASN A 125 -13.07 -28.86 12.31
N ARG A 126 -13.88 -29.32 13.27
CA ARG A 126 -14.88 -28.51 13.97
C ARG A 126 -14.27 -27.35 14.76
N GLU A 127 -13.07 -27.51 15.30
CA GLU A 127 -12.37 -26.44 16.03
C GLU A 127 -11.95 -25.32 15.09
N MET A 128 -11.50 -25.67 13.89
CA MET A 128 -11.15 -24.70 12.85
C MET A 128 -12.39 -24.04 12.24
N LEU A 129 -13.52 -24.75 12.15
CA LEU A 129 -14.79 -24.16 11.70
C LEU A 129 -15.29 -23.05 12.62
N ALA A 130 -15.00 -23.13 13.92
CA ALA A 130 -15.36 -22.08 14.88
C ALA A 130 -14.66 -20.74 14.57
N ILE A 131 -13.51 -20.76 13.89
CA ILE A 131 -12.77 -19.56 13.48
C ILE A 131 -13.49 -18.82 12.34
N PHE A 132 -14.25 -19.55 11.51
CA PHE A 132 -15.01 -19.00 10.38
C PHE A 132 -16.46 -18.64 10.74
N ASN A 133 -16.71 -18.33 12.01
CA ASN A 133 -18.04 -18.01 12.50
C ASN A 133 -18.45 -16.59 12.06
N THR A 134 -19.55 -16.49 11.31
CA THR A 134 -20.11 -15.21 10.83
C THR A 134 -20.50 -14.26 11.97
N LYS A 135 -20.79 -14.77 13.16
CA LYS A 135 -21.02 -13.92 14.35
C LYS A 135 -19.76 -13.19 14.78
N ALA A 136 -18.60 -13.83 14.71
CA ALA A 136 -17.33 -13.21 15.06
C ALA A 136 -16.98 -12.08 14.09
N GLU A 137 -17.29 -12.23 12.79
CA GLU A 137 -17.11 -11.16 11.80
C GLU A 137 -18.01 -9.95 12.09
N ALA A 138 -19.27 -10.19 12.49
CA ALA A 138 -20.19 -9.11 12.87
C ALA A 138 -19.76 -8.37 14.15
N GLU A 139 -19.25 -9.10 15.13
CA GLU A 139 -18.67 -8.52 16.36
C GLU A 139 -17.39 -7.74 16.07
N GLU A 140 -16.50 -8.25 15.21
CA GLU A 140 -15.30 -7.54 14.74
C GLU A 140 -15.67 -6.21 14.07
N GLU A 141 -16.70 -6.20 13.23
CA GLU A 141 -17.15 -5.00 12.54
C GLU A 141 -17.78 -3.97 13.48
N THR A 142 -18.43 -4.43 14.55
CA THR A 142 -18.96 -3.56 15.61
C THR A 142 -17.81 -2.93 16.41
N LEU A 143 -16.85 -3.74 16.83
CA LEU A 143 -15.67 -3.27 17.56
C LEU A 143 -14.88 -2.23 16.77
N LYS A 144 -14.70 -2.44 15.45
CA LYS A 144 -14.05 -1.44 14.57
C LYS A 144 -14.77 -0.11 14.61
N LYS A 145 -16.10 -0.09 14.54
CA LYS A 145 -16.90 1.15 14.60
C LYS A 145 -16.73 1.86 15.93
N ASP A 146 -16.74 1.11 17.03
CA ASP A 146 -16.58 1.66 18.38
C ASP A 146 -15.21 2.30 18.57
N VAL A 147 -14.15 1.61 18.13
CA VAL A 147 -12.77 2.12 18.16
C VAL A 147 -12.62 3.37 17.30
N LEU A 148 -13.23 3.40 16.13
CA LEU A 148 -13.23 4.56 15.24
C LEU A 148 -14.03 5.75 15.77
N ALA A 149 -14.96 5.54 16.71
CA ALA A 149 -15.76 6.60 17.34
C ALA A 149 -14.97 7.37 18.42
N ILE A 150 -13.85 6.84 18.91
CA ILE A 150 -13.02 7.50 19.92
C ILE A 150 -12.44 8.82 19.36
N ARG A 151 -12.57 9.91 20.15
CA ARG A 151 -12.06 11.24 19.80
C ARG A 151 -11.32 11.87 21.00
N PRO A 152 -10.03 12.23 20.86
CA PRO A 152 -9.17 12.02 19.70
C PRO A 152 -8.80 10.54 19.49
N ILE A 153 -8.66 10.10 18.24
CA ILE A 153 -8.25 8.74 17.92
C ILE A 153 -6.72 8.62 17.96
N ASN A 154 -6.21 7.60 18.65
CA ASN A 154 -4.80 7.21 18.60
C ASN A 154 -4.69 5.86 17.89
N PRO A 155 -4.40 5.84 16.57
CA PRO A 155 -4.35 4.59 15.80
C PRO A 155 -3.38 3.55 16.36
N LYS A 156 -2.31 3.96 17.07
CA LYS A 156 -1.37 3.02 17.72
C LYS A 156 -2.04 2.17 18.80
N LEU A 157 -3.00 2.74 19.54
CA LEU A 157 -3.74 2.04 20.61
C LEU A 157 -4.90 1.23 20.06
N CYS A 158 -5.28 1.46 18.81
CA CYS A 158 -6.43 0.85 18.16
C CYS A 158 -6.07 -0.44 17.43
N LYS A 159 -4.81 -0.87 17.43
CA LYS A 159 -4.33 -2.02 16.65
C LYS A 159 -4.85 -3.32 17.26
N ILE A 160 -5.91 -3.87 16.65
CA ILE A 160 -6.60 -5.12 17.01
C ILE A 160 -6.15 -6.25 16.08
#